data_AF-A0A061NCJ8-F1
#
_entry.id   AF-A0A061NCJ8-F1
#
_cell.length_a   1.000
_cell.length_b   1.000
_cell.length_c   1.000
_cell.angle_alpha   90.00
_cell.angle_beta   90.00
_cell.angle_gamma   90.00
#
_symmetry.space_group_name_H-M   'P 1'
#
loop_
_entity.id
_entity.type
_entity.pdbx_description
1 polymer ?
#
loop_
_entity_poly.entity_id
_entity_poly.type
_entity_poly.pdbx_seq_one_letter_code
_entity_poly.pdbx_strand_id
1 'polypeptide(L)'
;MYAVYHKGMPMKPRSLLYPFFGKRIANHKLGAVIDAFCVIAVAAGTIGPIGILALQVSYGMDSLFAIPDNFLVQVSVIAFLLFIVIISAVTGIHKGIQWLSKLNIIIVFILAAVIMLFGAGAFIIDTFISSFGFYINNFVTLHTYRGDNDWLGFWMLFFFAWFIGFAPMMTMLIARISRGRTIREIIMAVAVISPLITNFWFSVVGGSGIFYEMENPGSVSGPLDEGGLPAAL
;
A
#
# COMPACT_ATOMS: atom_id res chain seq x y z
N MET A 1 -1.77 -20.50 5.16
CA MET A 1 -2.85 -21.19 5.92
C MET A 1 -2.71 -22.71 5.86
N TYR A 2 -2.92 -23.35 4.71
CA TYR A 2 -2.91 -24.81 4.59
C TYR A 2 -1.60 -25.45 5.10
N ALA A 3 -0.45 -25.01 4.57
CA ALA A 3 0.85 -25.52 4.96
C ALA A 3 1.10 -25.42 6.48
N VAL A 4 0.78 -24.27 7.09
CA VAL A 4 1.04 -24.02 8.52
C VAL A 4 0.06 -24.79 9.41
N TYR A 5 -1.25 -24.60 9.22
CA TYR A 5 -2.25 -25.12 10.16
C TYR A 5 -2.69 -26.56 9.88
N HIS A 6 -2.64 -27.02 8.64
CA HIS A 6 -3.05 -28.39 8.29
C HIS A 6 -1.87 -29.35 8.15
N LYS A 7 -0.67 -28.83 7.81
CA LYS A 7 0.53 -29.65 7.58
C LYS A 7 1.64 -29.45 8.60
N GLY A 8 1.44 -28.54 9.58
CA GLY A 8 2.38 -28.30 10.67
C GLY A 8 3.68 -27.60 10.24
N MET A 9 3.65 -26.86 9.13
CA MET A 9 4.81 -26.10 8.66
C MET A 9 5.06 -24.86 9.53
N PRO A 10 6.32 -24.40 9.63
CA PRO A 10 6.64 -23.19 10.39
C PRO A 10 5.98 -21.94 9.80
N MET A 11 5.71 -20.94 10.63
CA MET A 11 5.14 -19.66 10.20
C MET A 11 6.20 -18.75 9.55
N LYS A 12 6.76 -19.20 8.41
CA LYS A 12 7.84 -18.54 7.66
C LYS A 12 7.56 -18.56 6.15
N PRO A 13 8.09 -17.59 5.36
CA PRO A 13 7.92 -17.54 3.91
C PRO A 13 8.24 -18.85 3.18
N ARG A 14 9.29 -19.58 3.58
CA ARG A 14 9.64 -20.90 3.02
C ARG A 14 8.48 -21.90 2.97
N SER A 15 7.49 -21.77 3.86
CA SER A 15 6.33 -22.66 3.91
C SER A 15 5.39 -22.51 2.72
N LEU A 16 5.52 -21.45 1.94
CA LEU A 16 4.83 -21.29 0.65
C LEU A 16 5.26 -22.34 -0.37
N LEU A 17 6.51 -22.83 -0.27
CA LEU A 17 7.05 -23.84 -1.17
C LEU A 17 6.76 -25.29 -0.73
N TYR A 18 5.95 -25.46 0.32
CA TYR A 18 5.50 -26.77 0.77
C TYR A 18 4.91 -27.65 -0.35
N PRO A 19 4.09 -27.14 -1.30
CA PRO A 19 3.54 -27.98 -2.37
C PRO A 19 4.59 -28.65 -3.26
N PHE A 20 5.76 -28.02 -3.43
CA PHE A 20 6.82 -28.52 -4.32
C PHE A 20 7.86 -29.38 -3.58
N PHE A 21 8.24 -28.97 -2.37
CA PHE A 21 9.35 -29.60 -1.62
C PHE A 21 8.89 -30.38 -0.38
N GLY A 22 7.59 -30.40 -0.11
CA GLY A 22 6.99 -31.07 1.05
C GLY A 22 7.53 -30.53 2.39
N LYS A 23 7.57 -31.38 3.42
CA LYS A 23 8.05 -31.00 4.76
C LYS A 23 9.56 -30.73 4.83
N ARG A 24 10.34 -31.19 3.83
CA ARG A 24 11.81 -31.09 3.84
C ARG A 24 12.28 -29.64 3.82
N ILE A 25 11.54 -28.75 3.15
CA ILE A 25 11.90 -27.33 3.05
C ILE A 25 11.95 -26.61 4.40
N ALA A 26 11.24 -27.12 5.41
CA ALA A 26 11.25 -26.53 6.75
C ALA A 26 12.67 -26.44 7.33
N ASN A 27 13.49 -27.48 7.13
CA ASN A 27 14.84 -27.59 7.71
C ASN A 27 15.96 -27.49 6.66
N HIS A 28 15.63 -27.32 5.38
CA HIS A 28 16.61 -27.29 4.31
C HIS A 28 17.32 -25.93 4.19
N LYS A 29 18.61 -25.92 3.84
CA LYS A 29 19.41 -24.69 3.66
C LYS A 29 18.80 -23.74 2.62
N LEU A 30 18.25 -24.30 1.54
CA LEU A 30 17.53 -23.54 0.50
C LEU A 30 16.35 -22.73 1.08
N GLY A 31 15.64 -23.26 2.08
CA GLY A 31 14.56 -22.54 2.76
C GLY A 31 15.07 -21.34 3.57
N ALA A 32 16.30 -21.41 4.10
CA ALA A 32 16.93 -20.28 4.78
C ALA A 32 17.37 -19.17 3.82
N VAL A 33 17.89 -19.55 2.66
CA VAL A 33 18.25 -18.61 1.59
C VAL A 33 17.01 -17.85 1.11
N ILE A 34 15.90 -18.55 0.88
CA ILE A 34 14.63 -17.92 0.46
C ILE A 34 14.09 -16.98 1.53
N ASP A 35 14.07 -17.41 2.80
CA ASP A 35 13.62 -16.53 3.88
C ASP A 35 14.47 -15.25 3.93
N ALA A 36 15.79 -15.34 3.70
CA ALA A 36 16.67 -14.17 3.65
C ALA A 36 16.31 -13.23 2.48
N PHE A 37 16.11 -13.78 1.27
CA PHE A 37 15.64 -12.99 0.12
C PHE A 37 14.29 -12.33 0.38
N CYS A 38 13.35 -13.03 1.03
CA CYS A 38 12.05 -12.44 1.39
C CYS A 38 12.19 -11.29 2.38
N VAL A 39 13.10 -11.38 3.36
CA VAL A 39 13.38 -10.28 4.30
C VAL A 39 13.98 -9.08 3.57
N ILE A 40 14.94 -9.31 2.68
CA ILE A 40 15.55 -8.24 1.86
C ILE A 40 14.50 -7.57 0.97
N ALA A 41 13.66 -8.36 0.29
CA ALA A 41 12.62 -7.84 -0.60
C ALA A 41 11.61 -6.95 0.15
N VAL A 42 11.21 -7.36 1.36
CA VAL A 42 10.29 -6.58 2.18
C VAL A 42 10.95 -5.32 2.73
N ALA A 43 12.22 -5.39 3.14
CA ALA A 43 12.97 -4.21 3.54
C ALA A 43 13.06 -3.21 2.38
N ALA A 44 13.50 -3.65 1.21
CA ALA A 44 13.60 -2.81 0.01
C ALA A 44 12.26 -2.16 -0.36
N GLY A 45 11.17 -2.94 -0.31
CA GLY A 45 9.85 -2.42 -0.59
C GLY A 45 9.29 -1.48 0.49
N THR A 46 9.73 -1.58 1.75
CA THR A 46 9.22 -0.74 2.85
C THR A 46 9.96 0.59 2.96
N ILE A 47 11.26 0.62 2.62
CA ILE A 47 12.10 1.82 2.76
C ILE A 47 11.63 2.94 1.82
N GLY A 48 11.35 2.63 0.56
CA GLY A 48 10.92 3.64 -0.43
C GLY A 48 9.67 4.42 -0.01
N PRO A 49 8.56 3.74 0.34
CA PRO A 49 7.33 4.38 0.80
C PRO A 49 7.51 5.21 2.07
N ILE A 50 8.33 4.78 3.02
CA ILE A 50 8.63 5.57 4.22
C ILE A 50 9.30 6.88 3.82
N GLY A 51 10.24 6.85 2.88
CA GLY A 51 10.87 8.04 2.33
C GLY A 51 9.86 8.99 1.71
N ILE A 52 9.02 8.50 0.78
CA ILE A 52 8.00 9.30 0.10
C ILE A 52 7.02 9.94 1.10
N LEU A 53 6.54 9.17 2.08
CA LEU A 53 5.61 9.67 3.09
C LEU A 53 6.25 10.72 4.00
N ALA A 54 7.54 10.60 4.31
CA ALA A 54 8.24 11.61 5.10
C ALA A 54 8.43 12.92 4.32
N LEU A 55 8.71 12.84 3.01
CA LEU A 55 8.74 14.01 2.14
C LEU A 55 7.36 14.70 2.10
N GLN A 56 6.29 13.91 2.01
CA GLN A 56 4.93 14.43 2.02
C GLN A 56 4.58 15.14 3.34
N VAL A 57 5.01 14.61 4.49
CA VAL A 57 4.84 15.27 5.79
C VAL A 57 5.63 16.58 5.84
N SER A 58 6.86 16.59 5.35
CA SER A 58 7.70 17.80 5.30
C SER A 58 7.05 18.89 4.44
N TYR A 59 6.56 18.54 3.25
CA TYR A 59 5.82 19.45 2.39
C TYR A 59 4.52 19.97 3.04
N GLY A 60 3.77 19.09 3.72
CA GLY A 60 2.58 19.48 4.47
C GLY A 60 2.90 20.45 5.62
N MET A 61 4.05 20.29 6.27
CA MET A 61 4.50 21.22 7.30
C MET A 61 4.88 22.60 6.75
N ASP A 62 5.49 22.64 5.56
CA ASP A 62 5.77 23.90 4.87
C ASP A 62 4.47 24.61 4.48
N SER A 63 3.54 23.89 3.85
CA SER A 63 2.28 24.45 3.37
C SER A 63 1.34 24.93 4.48
N LEU A 64 1.31 24.23 5.63
CA LEU A 64 0.38 24.55 6.73
C LEU A 64 0.99 25.42 7.83
N PHE A 65 2.29 25.27 8.09
CA PHE A 65 2.98 25.91 9.22
C PHE A 65 4.16 26.78 8.81
N ALA A 66 4.43 26.93 7.51
CA ALA A 66 5.57 27.68 6.96
C ALA A 66 6.94 27.20 7.49
N ILE A 67 7.05 25.90 7.80
CA ILE A 67 8.31 25.26 8.20
C ILE A 67 9.04 24.83 6.92
N PRO A 68 10.26 25.34 6.65
CA PRO A 68 10.92 25.11 5.36
C PRO A 68 11.08 23.63 5.00
N ASP A 69 10.66 23.24 3.80
CA ASP A 69 10.91 21.90 3.25
C ASP A 69 12.36 21.76 2.74
N ASN A 70 13.28 21.57 3.67
CA ASN A 70 14.69 21.30 3.37
C ASN A 70 15.13 19.93 3.90
N PHE A 71 16.28 19.48 3.40
CA PHE A 71 16.85 18.17 3.76
C PHE A 71 16.93 17.92 5.27
N LEU A 72 17.22 18.95 6.07
CA LEU A 72 17.34 18.80 7.52
C LEU A 72 15.98 18.55 8.19
N VAL A 73 14.92 19.20 7.71
CA VAL A 73 13.54 18.95 8.19
C VAL A 73 13.09 17.55 7.77
N GLN A 74 13.31 17.16 6.51
CA GLN A 74 12.97 15.83 6.01
C GLN A 74 13.64 14.71 6.82
N VAL A 75 14.95 14.82 7.08
CA VAL A 75 15.69 13.86 7.92
C VAL A 75 15.17 13.86 9.36
N SER A 76 14.81 15.02 9.91
CA SER A 76 14.25 15.12 11.26
C SER A 76 12.87 14.45 11.36
N VAL A 77 12.02 14.62 10.35
CA VAL A 77 10.72 13.93 10.25
C VAL A 77 10.92 12.42 10.20
N ILE A 78 11.84 11.92 9.35
CA ILE A 78 12.16 10.49 9.27
C ILE A 78 12.65 9.98 10.63
N ALA A 79 13.59 10.69 11.27
CA ALA A 79 14.13 10.30 12.57
C ALA A 79 13.04 10.23 13.65
N PHE A 80 12.12 11.19 13.64
CA PHE A 80 10.98 11.23 14.56
C PHE A 80 10.00 10.07 14.31
N LEU A 81 9.65 9.80 13.06
CA LEU A 81 8.79 8.66 12.71
C LEU A 81 9.44 7.32 13.08
N LEU A 82 10.74 7.16 12.83
CA LEU A 82 11.50 5.98 13.25
C LEU A 82 11.51 5.83 14.77
N PHE A 83 11.66 6.92 15.51
CA PHE A 83 11.60 6.92 16.97
C PHE A 83 10.24 6.41 17.48
N ILE A 84 9.12 6.88 16.91
CA ILE A 84 7.77 6.39 17.25
C ILE A 84 7.65 4.89 16.93
N VAL A 85 8.13 4.45 15.77
CA VAL A 85 8.08 3.04 15.36
C VAL A 85 8.89 2.15 16.31
N ILE A 86 10.07 2.59 16.72
CA ILE A 86 10.93 1.86 17.68
C ILE A 86 10.21 1.74 19.04
N ILE A 87 9.64 2.83 19.55
CA ILE A 87 8.86 2.79 20.79
C ILE A 87 7.68 1.82 20.66
N SER A 88 6.94 1.87 19.54
CA SER A 88 5.82 0.95 19.31
C SER A 88 6.27 -0.51 19.20
N ALA A 89 7.47 -0.77 18.70
CA ALA A 89 8.02 -2.12 18.64
C ALA A 89 8.42 -2.65 20.03
N VAL A 90 9.03 -1.80 20.87
CA VAL A 90 9.51 -2.16 22.21
C VAL A 90 8.38 -2.26 23.24
N THR A 91 7.34 -1.42 23.16
CA THR A 91 6.20 -1.40 24.11
C THR A 91 5.22 -2.57 23.94
N GLY A 92 5.50 -3.49 23.02
CA GLY A 92 4.67 -4.67 22.76
C GLY A 92 3.83 -4.50 21.50
N ILE A 93 4.34 -5.08 20.41
CA ILE A 93 3.79 -5.09 19.05
C ILE A 93 2.27 -5.33 18.99
N HIS A 94 1.71 -6.13 19.91
CA HIS A 94 0.30 -6.52 19.85
C HIS A 94 -0.70 -5.43 20.27
N LYS A 95 -0.38 -4.57 21.24
CA LYS A 95 -1.33 -3.52 21.69
C LYS A 95 -1.16 -2.21 20.92
N GLY A 96 0.08 -1.77 20.74
CA GLY A 96 0.39 -0.49 20.06
C GLY A 96 -0.06 -0.47 18.60
N ILE A 97 0.36 -1.47 17.82
CA ILE A 97 0.00 -1.54 16.39
C ILE A 97 -1.51 -1.70 16.19
N GLN A 98 -2.18 -2.48 17.05
CA GLN A 98 -3.62 -2.65 16.93
C GLN A 98 -4.38 -1.35 17.21
N TRP A 99 -3.94 -0.55 18.18
CA TRP A 99 -4.55 0.74 18.47
C TRP A 99 -4.31 1.76 17.35
N LEU A 100 -3.04 1.89 16.90
CA LEU A 100 -2.69 2.76 15.78
C LEU A 100 -3.42 2.38 14.49
N SER A 101 -3.54 1.08 14.19
CA SER A 101 -4.27 0.58 13.02
C SER A 101 -5.77 0.91 13.08
N LYS A 102 -6.41 0.77 14.26
CA LYS A 102 -7.82 1.15 14.45
C LYS A 102 -8.03 2.65 14.25
N LEU A 103 -7.16 3.48 14.85
CA LEU A 103 -7.24 4.92 14.67
C LEU A 103 -7.06 5.32 13.21
N ASN A 104 -6.07 4.73 12.53
CA ASN A 104 -5.84 4.99 11.11
C ASN A 104 -7.09 4.71 10.27
N ILE A 105 -7.73 3.56 10.49
CA ILE A 105 -8.97 3.21 9.77
C ILE A 105 -10.07 4.26 10.03
N ILE A 106 -10.25 4.67 11.29
CA ILE A 106 -11.25 5.69 11.65
C ILE A 106 -10.95 7.03 10.95
N ILE A 107 -9.69 7.48 10.99
CA ILE A 107 -9.26 8.74 10.35
C ILE A 107 -9.49 8.68 8.85
N VAL A 108 -9.13 7.58 8.19
CA VAL A 108 -9.35 7.39 6.75
C VAL A 108 -10.84 7.45 6.40
N PHE A 109 -11.71 6.83 7.19
CA PHE A 109 -13.16 6.92 6.96
C PHE A 109 -13.72 8.32 7.18
N ILE A 110 -13.28 9.02 8.23
CA ILE A 110 -13.68 10.41 8.49
C ILE A 110 -13.21 11.30 7.34
N LEU A 111 -11.97 11.17 6.91
CA LEU A 111 -11.41 11.94 5.81
C LEU A 111 -12.16 11.68 4.50
N ALA A 112 -12.43 10.41 4.18
CA ALA A 112 -13.26 10.06 3.02
C ALA A 112 -14.65 10.69 3.12
N ALA A 113 -15.30 10.63 4.29
CA ALA A 113 -16.62 11.23 4.48
C ALA A 113 -16.58 12.76 4.31
N VAL A 114 -15.55 13.43 4.82
CA VAL A 114 -15.38 14.88 4.65
C VAL A 114 -15.22 15.23 3.17
N ILE A 115 -14.35 14.54 2.43
CA ILE A 115 -14.15 14.77 1.00
C ILE A 115 -15.45 14.52 0.21
N MET A 116 -16.18 13.45 0.56
CA MET A 116 -17.42 13.10 -0.13
C MET A 116 -18.57 14.06 0.15
N LEU A 117 -18.66 14.62 1.36
CA LEU A 117 -19.76 15.51 1.76
C LEU A 117 -19.50 16.98 1.45
N PHE A 118 -18.25 17.44 1.58
CA PHE A 118 -17.88 18.84 1.41
C PHE A 118 -17.08 19.11 0.13
N GLY A 119 -16.61 18.08 -0.56
CA GLY A 119 -15.96 18.16 -1.87
C GLY A 119 -16.86 17.62 -2.99
N ALA A 120 -16.23 17.10 -4.05
CA ALA A 120 -16.91 16.66 -5.27
C ALA A 120 -17.50 15.24 -5.19
N GLY A 121 -18.26 14.93 -4.13
CA GLY A 121 -18.75 13.58 -3.86
C GLY A 121 -19.56 12.94 -5.00
N ALA A 122 -20.43 13.71 -5.66
CA ALA A 122 -21.21 13.22 -6.79
C ALA A 122 -20.32 12.85 -7.99
N PHE A 123 -19.32 13.70 -8.29
CA PHE A 123 -18.34 13.45 -9.34
C PHE A 123 -17.49 12.21 -9.03
N ILE A 124 -17.07 12.03 -7.78
CA ILE A 124 -16.30 10.86 -7.35
C ILE A 124 -17.09 9.56 -7.57
N ILE A 125 -18.38 9.54 -7.22
CA ILE A 125 -19.22 8.36 -7.40
C ILE A 125 -19.37 8.02 -8.88
N ASP A 126 -19.68 9.03 -9.71
CA ASP A 126 -19.84 8.83 -11.16
C ASP A 126 -18.53 8.37 -11.81
N THR A 127 -17.41 8.99 -11.43
CA THR A 127 -16.07 8.62 -11.89
C THR A 127 -15.70 7.20 -11.47
N PHE A 128 -16.02 6.80 -10.23
CA PHE A 128 -15.77 5.44 -9.75
C PHE A 128 -16.55 4.40 -10.57
N ILE A 129 -17.85 4.61 -10.78
CA ILE A 129 -18.71 3.68 -11.51
C ILE A 129 -18.26 3.58 -12.98
N SER A 130 -18.04 4.71 -13.63
CA SER A 130 -17.62 4.77 -15.03
C SER A 130 -16.23 4.17 -15.24
N SER A 131 -15.25 4.52 -14.39
CA SER A 131 -13.89 3.98 -14.45
C SER A 131 -13.86 2.48 -14.18
N PHE A 132 -14.67 2.00 -13.24
CA PHE A 132 -14.76 0.57 -12.95
C PHE A 132 -15.40 -0.20 -14.12
N GLY A 133 -16.44 0.35 -14.74
CA GLY A 133 -17.01 -0.19 -15.97
C GLY A 133 -16.00 -0.24 -17.11
N PHE A 134 -15.24 0.84 -17.31
CA PHE A 134 -14.16 0.90 -18.30
C PHE A 134 -13.08 -0.15 -18.03
N TYR A 135 -12.66 -0.30 -16.77
CA TYR A 135 -11.66 -1.28 -16.35
C TYR A 135 -12.09 -2.71 -16.66
N ILE A 136 -13.35 -3.07 -16.37
CA ILE A 136 -13.89 -4.40 -16.68
C ILE A 136 -13.92 -4.63 -18.19
N ASN A 137 -14.42 -3.66 -18.96
CA ASN A 137 -14.53 -3.78 -20.41
C ASN A 137 -13.17 -3.89 -21.11
N ASN A 138 -12.15 -3.22 -20.57
CA ASN A 138 -10.81 -3.18 -21.16
C ASN A 138 -9.78 -4.00 -20.39
N PHE A 139 -10.22 -4.91 -19.52
CA PHE A 139 -9.33 -5.62 -18.59
C PHE A 139 -8.16 -6.29 -19.32
N VAL A 140 -8.44 -7.10 -20.35
CA VAL A 140 -7.39 -7.81 -21.09
C VAL A 140 -6.43 -6.81 -21.75
N THR A 141 -6.96 -5.82 -22.46
CA THR A 141 -6.16 -4.81 -23.17
C THR A 141 -5.22 -4.06 -22.23
N LEU A 142 -5.72 -3.61 -21.08
CA LEU A 142 -4.92 -2.90 -20.06
C LEU A 142 -3.81 -3.79 -19.50
N HIS A 143 -4.11 -5.06 -19.17
CA HIS A 143 -3.14 -5.99 -18.60
C HIS A 143 -2.14 -6.56 -19.63
N THR A 144 -2.41 -6.42 -20.92
CA THR A 144 -1.51 -6.82 -22.01
C THR A 144 -0.85 -5.66 -22.74
N TYR A 145 -1.02 -4.42 -22.27
CA TYR A 145 -0.47 -3.25 -22.92
C TYR A 145 1.07 -3.30 -22.98
N ARG A 146 1.63 -3.00 -24.16
CA ARG A 146 3.07 -3.00 -24.47
C ARG A 146 3.52 -1.80 -25.32
N GLY A 147 2.70 -0.75 -25.40
CA GLY A 147 2.89 0.35 -26.36
C GLY A 147 3.94 1.39 -25.93
N ASP A 148 4.17 1.56 -24.63
CA ASP A 148 5.07 2.57 -24.08
C ASP A 148 5.91 1.95 -22.96
N ASN A 149 7.21 1.79 -23.22
CA ASN A 149 8.14 1.18 -22.28
C ASN A 149 8.41 2.05 -21.06
N ASP A 150 8.41 3.38 -21.20
CA ASP A 150 8.70 4.30 -20.11
C ASP A 150 7.51 4.32 -19.15
N TRP A 151 6.29 4.46 -19.70
CA TRP A 151 5.06 4.37 -18.89
C TRP A 151 4.94 3.02 -18.19
N LEU A 152 5.21 1.92 -18.90
CA LEU A 152 5.21 0.58 -18.30
C LEU A 152 6.27 0.44 -17.21
N GLY A 153 7.44 1.03 -17.38
CA GLY A 153 8.52 1.05 -16.39
C GLY A 153 8.08 1.73 -15.09
N PHE A 154 7.58 2.97 -15.19
CA PHE A 154 7.22 3.79 -14.02
C PHE A 154 5.96 3.32 -13.29
N TRP A 155 5.01 2.71 -14.00
CA TRP A 155 3.74 2.30 -13.41
C TRP A 155 3.65 0.78 -13.28
N MET A 156 3.43 0.07 -14.39
CA MET A 156 3.06 -1.34 -14.33
C MET A 156 4.16 -2.22 -13.73
N LEU A 157 5.39 -2.11 -14.24
CA LEU A 157 6.51 -2.92 -13.79
C LEU A 157 6.95 -2.55 -12.37
N PHE A 158 6.96 -1.26 -12.04
CA PHE A 158 7.27 -0.79 -10.69
C PHE A 158 6.30 -1.37 -9.64
N PHE A 159 4.99 -1.21 -9.82
CA PHE A 159 4.01 -1.72 -8.86
C PHE A 159 3.96 -3.25 -8.82
N PHE A 160 4.12 -3.94 -9.95
CA PHE A 160 4.20 -5.41 -9.94
C PHE A 160 5.42 -5.91 -9.15
N ALA A 161 6.61 -5.36 -9.43
CA ALA A 161 7.82 -5.74 -8.71
C ALA A 161 7.70 -5.46 -7.20
N TRP A 162 7.14 -4.30 -6.85
CA TRP A 162 6.87 -3.93 -5.48
C TRP A 162 5.90 -4.90 -4.78
N PHE A 163 4.72 -5.17 -5.36
CA PHE A 163 3.75 -6.08 -4.75
C PHE A 163 4.27 -7.52 -4.63
N ILE A 164 5.00 -8.01 -5.63
CA ILE A 164 5.65 -9.33 -5.57
C ILE A 164 6.68 -9.37 -4.43
N GLY A 165 7.45 -8.30 -4.25
CA GLY A 165 8.42 -8.19 -3.15
C GLY A 165 7.78 -8.31 -1.76
N PHE A 166 6.58 -7.74 -1.57
CA PHE A 166 5.85 -7.83 -0.29
C PHE A 166 5.03 -9.10 -0.10
N ALA A 167 4.66 -9.76 -1.18
CA ALA A 167 3.73 -10.89 -1.17
C ALA A 167 4.07 -11.97 -0.12
N PRO A 168 5.34 -12.39 0.08
CA PRO A 168 5.65 -13.43 1.06
C PRO A 168 5.28 -13.04 2.49
N MET A 169 5.66 -11.83 2.94
CA MET A 169 5.36 -11.38 4.30
C MET A 169 3.89 -11.07 4.50
N MET A 170 3.23 -10.48 3.50
CA MET A 170 1.78 -10.25 3.56
C MET A 170 0.99 -11.56 3.63
N THR A 171 1.43 -12.58 2.88
CA THR A 171 0.80 -13.92 2.96
C THR A 171 0.97 -14.53 4.35
N MET A 172 2.11 -14.31 5.02
CA MET A 172 2.29 -14.73 6.40
C MET A 172 1.37 -13.98 7.36
N LEU A 173 1.23 -12.65 7.22
CA LEU A 173 0.31 -11.86 8.04
C LEU A 173 -1.13 -12.34 7.87
N ILE A 174 -1.60 -12.48 6.63
CA ILE A 174 -2.94 -12.97 6.30
C ILE A 174 -3.16 -14.35 6.91
N ALA A 175 -2.19 -15.26 6.77
CA ALA A 175 -2.29 -16.57 7.38
C ALA A 175 -2.40 -16.50 8.90
N ARG A 176 -1.71 -15.56 9.58
CA ARG A 176 -1.77 -15.42 11.04
C ARG A 176 -3.15 -14.99 11.53
N ILE A 177 -3.76 -14.02 10.86
CA ILE A 177 -5.03 -13.42 11.27
C ILE A 177 -6.26 -14.18 10.75
N SER A 178 -6.08 -15.13 9.81
CA SER A 178 -7.17 -15.89 9.20
C SER A 178 -7.44 -17.26 9.84
N ARG A 179 -6.89 -17.56 11.01
CA ARG A 179 -7.08 -18.86 11.68
C ARG A 179 -8.56 -19.13 11.93
N GLY A 180 -9.05 -20.29 11.48
CA GLY A 180 -10.45 -20.69 11.62
C GLY A 180 -11.38 -20.21 10.50
N ARG A 181 -10.89 -19.42 9.55
CA ARG A 181 -11.64 -19.03 8.35
C ARG A 181 -11.57 -20.11 7.27
N THR A 182 -12.65 -20.22 6.50
CA THR A 182 -12.69 -21.01 5.27
C THR A 182 -11.85 -20.35 4.17
N ILE A 183 -11.41 -21.15 3.19
CA ILE A 183 -10.66 -20.62 2.04
C ILE A 183 -11.49 -19.58 1.27
N ARG A 184 -12.81 -19.81 1.14
CA ARG A 184 -13.72 -18.90 0.45
C ARG A 184 -13.79 -17.53 1.12
N GLU A 185 -13.93 -17.48 2.45
CA GLU A 185 -13.95 -16.20 3.18
C GLU A 185 -12.66 -15.41 2.98
N ILE A 186 -11.51 -16.09 2.99
CA ILE A 186 -10.21 -15.43 2.78
C ILE A 186 -10.10 -14.88 1.37
N ILE A 187 -10.47 -15.65 0.35
CA ILE A 187 -10.46 -15.20 -1.04
C ILE A 187 -11.40 -13.99 -1.22
N MET A 188 -12.61 -14.05 -0.69
CA MET A 188 -13.55 -12.92 -0.77
C MET A 188 -13.01 -11.67 -0.07
N ALA A 189 -12.46 -11.81 1.14
CA ALA A 189 -11.92 -10.68 1.89
C ALA A 189 -10.71 -10.03 1.19
N VAL A 190 -9.75 -10.85 0.74
CA VAL A 190 -8.45 -10.38 0.23
C VAL A 190 -8.48 -10.04 -1.25
N ALA A 191 -9.17 -10.84 -2.08
CA ALA A 191 -9.14 -10.68 -3.53
C ALA A 191 -10.30 -9.84 -4.09
N VAL A 192 -11.37 -9.63 -3.30
CA VAL A 192 -12.56 -8.89 -3.75
C VAL A 192 -12.80 -7.66 -2.89
N ILE A 193 -13.06 -7.84 -1.59
CA ILE A 193 -13.46 -6.74 -0.71
C ILE A 193 -12.33 -5.72 -0.54
N SER A 194 -11.11 -6.19 -0.20
CA SER A 194 -10.00 -5.27 0.02
C SER A 194 -9.63 -4.43 -1.22
N PRO A 195 -9.48 -5.00 -2.44
CA PRO A 195 -9.19 -4.20 -3.62
C PRO A 195 -10.32 -3.24 -4.01
N LEU A 196 -11.59 -3.62 -3.79
CA LEU A 196 -12.72 -2.71 -4.05
C LEU A 196 -12.68 -1.49 -3.14
N ILE A 197 -12.40 -1.68 -1.84
CA ILE A 197 -12.24 -0.56 -0.90
C ILE A 197 -11.06 0.33 -1.31
N THR A 198 -9.93 -0.27 -1.68
CA THR A 198 -8.75 0.47 -2.15
C THR A 198 -9.04 1.24 -3.43
N ASN A 199 -9.73 0.63 -4.41
CA ASN A 199 -10.13 1.29 -5.65
C ASN A 199 -11.04 2.49 -5.37
N PHE A 200 -11.99 2.33 -4.44
CA PHE A 200 -12.85 3.44 -4.05
C PHE A 200 -12.05 4.57 -3.39
N TRP A 201 -11.08 4.26 -2.52
CA TRP A 201 -10.18 5.26 -1.95
C TRP A 201 -9.38 6.02 -3.02
N PHE A 202 -8.87 5.33 -4.04
CA PHE A 202 -8.23 5.98 -5.18
C PHE A 202 -9.17 6.91 -5.94
N SER A 203 -10.45 6.55 -6.10
CA SER A 203 -11.44 7.45 -6.68
C SER A 203 -11.75 8.64 -5.80
N VAL A 204 -11.77 8.49 -4.47
CA VAL A 204 -11.99 9.63 -3.55
C VAL A 204 -10.85 10.64 -3.67
N VAL A 205 -9.60 10.20 -3.52
CA VAL A 205 -8.45 11.12 -3.54
C VAL A 205 -8.11 11.56 -4.96
N GLY A 206 -7.92 10.61 -5.88
CA GLY A 206 -7.56 10.90 -7.27
C GLY A 206 -8.68 11.57 -8.05
N GLY A 207 -9.94 11.16 -7.84
CA GLY A 207 -11.10 11.81 -8.46
C GLY A 207 -11.28 13.25 -7.98
N SER A 208 -10.97 13.55 -6.71
CA SER A 208 -10.93 14.94 -6.22
C SER A 208 -9.86 15.75 -6.95
N GLY A 209 -8.65 15.20 -7.11
CA GLY A 209 -7.58 15.87 -7.85
C GLY A 209 -7.96 16.16 -9.30
N ILE A 210 -8.55 15.18 -10.00
CA ILE A 210 -9.06 15.36 -11.37
C ILE A 210 -10.13 16.45 -11.42
N PHE A 211 -11.08 16.43 -10.48
CA PHE A 211 -12.15 17.43 -10.42
C PHE A 211 -11.59 18.86 -10.28
N TYR A 212 -10.67 19.08 -9.33
CA TYR A 212 -10.09 20.40 -9.12
C TYR A 212 -9.21 20.85 -10.28
N GLU A 213 -8.46 19.94 -10.90
CA GLU A 213 -7.67 20.26 -12.11
C GLU A 213 -8.58 20.63 -13.29
N MET A 214 -9.75 20.02 -13.41
CA MET A 214 -10.73 20.36 -14.45
C MET A 214 -11.43 21.70 -14.19
N GLU A 215 -11.78 22.01 -12.93
CA GLU A 215 -12.42 23.28 -12.58
C GLU A 215 -11.44 24.46 -12.58
N ASN A 216 -10.22 24.23 -12.11
CA ASN A 216 -9.14 25.20 -12.05
C ASN A 216 -7.83 24.58 -12.56
N PRO A 217 -7.57 24.64 -13.87
CA PRO A 217 -6.36 24.10 -14.48
C PRO A 217 -5.09 24.65 -13.84
N GLY A 218 -4.14 23.76 -13.53
CA GLY A 218 -2.92 24.11 -12.81
C GLY A 218 -3.00 23.91 -11.29
N SER A 219 -4.18 23.63 -10.72
CA SER A 219 -4.34 23.46 -9.26
C SER A 219 -3.61 22.24 -8.70
N VAL A 220 -3.41 21.19 -9.50
CA VAL A 220 -2.64 19.99 -9.17
C VAL A 220 -1.37 19.92 -10.02
N SER A 221 -1.46 20.22 -11.32
CA SER A 221 -0.32 20.12 -12.24
C SER A 221 0.76 21.18 -11.98
N GLY A 222 0.39 22.40 -11.58
CA GLY A 222 1.36 23.45 -11.25
C GLY A 222 2.29 23.08 -10.08
N PRO A 223 1.76 22.74 -8.89
CA PRO A 223 2.56 22.27 -7.78
C PRO A 223 3.40 21.03 -8.12
N LEU A 224 2.88 20.11 -8.95
CA LEU A 224 3.65 18.96 -9.42
C LEU A 224 4.88 19.37 -10.23
N ASP A 225 4.73 20.33 -11.14
CA ASP A 225 5.80 20.80 -12.02
C ASP A 225 6.86 21.62 -11.25
N GLU A 226 6.43 22.37 -10.23
CA GLU A 226 7.32 23.22 -9.41
C GLU A 226 8.03 22.45 -8.28
N GLY A 227 7.31 21.61 -7.55
CA GLY A 227 7.77 20.95 -6.32
C GLY A 227 7.92 19.43 -6.43
N GLY A 228 7.58 18.84 -7.58
CA GLY A 228 7.61 17.39 -7.78
C GLY A 228 6.48 16.64 -7.07
N LEU A 229 6.58 15.31 -7.03
CA LEU A 229 5.55 14.42 -6.49
C LEU A 229 5.04 14.79 -5.08
N PRO A 230 5.88 15.20 -4.11
CA PRO A 230 5.40 15.55 -2.77
C PRO A 230 4.46 16.76 -2.74
N ALA A 231 4.59 17.67 -3.72
CA ALA A 231 3.79 18.89 -3.78
C ALA A 231 2.40 18.70 -4.39
N ALA A 232 2.20 17.60 -5.13
CA ALA A 232 0.94 17.27 -5.78
C ALA A 232 0.07 16.27 -4.97
N LEU A 233 0.59 15.77 -3.83
CA LEU A 233 0.00 14.69 -3.02
C LEU A 233 -0.52 15.19 -1.68
#